data_AF-A0A317J1C0-F1
#
_entry.id   AF-A0A317J1C0-F1
#
_cell.length_a   1.000
_cell.length_b   1.000
_cell.length_c   1.000
_cell.angle_alpha   90.00
_cell.angle_beta   90.00
_cell.angle_gamma   90.00
#
_symmetry.space_group_name_H-M   'P 1'
#
loop_
_entity.id
_entity.type
_entity.pdbx_description
1 polymer ?
#
loop_
_entity_poly.entity_id
_entity_poly.type
_entity_poly.pdbx_seq_one_letter_code
_entity_poly.pdbx_strand_id
1 'polypeptide(L)'
;MPITSEYLIVGEGGGDSALIKYLCENRQITYFQIEDSGGSSKFESYITGLRSRRGFDKLKLLVIVADCDDGADVAFNNIRRQLRNADLPYPNGPRSFARRPDRPATFVIMLPFNGNQSLTGSIETLLLPAAKAHHPNHIWCLEQWRDCVDAQAQSAAHRDKMQLRALLAAIHPSDPNISLQWALRPQADLIPLSHQSLDALADVLKQIPQAFETSS
;
A
#
# COMPACT_ATOMS: atom_id res chain seq x y z
N MET A 1 5.52 12.66 15.48
CA MET A 1 5.77 11.34 16.12
C MET A 1 7.28 11.06 16.09
N PRO A 2 7.90 10.44 17.09
CA PRO A 2 9.32 10.03 16.99
C PRO A 2 9.50 8.88 15.98
N ILE A 3 10.72 8.66 15.50
CA ILE A 3 11.12 7.45 14.78
C ILE A 3 11.72 6.49 15.81
N THR A 4 11.18 5.28 15.87
CA THR A 4 11.49 4.27 16.89
C THR A 4 12.03 2.95 16.30
N SER A 5 11.99 2.78 14.97
CA SER A 5 12.58 1.64 14.27
C SER A 5 13.64 2.10 13.27
N GLU A 6 14.58 1.21 12.95
CA GLU A 6 15.56 1.41 11.86
C GLU A 6 14.91 1.33 10.47
N TYR A 7 13.71 0.73 10.39
CA TYR A 7 12.95 0.56 9.16
C TYR A 7 11.58 1.23 9.27
N LEU A 8 11.28 2.11 8.32
CA LEU A 8 10.01 2.84 8.25
C LEU A 8 9.31 2.54 6.93
N ILE A 9 8.06 2.14 6.98
CA ILE A 9 7.16 2.10 5.82
C ILE A 9 6.23 3.31 5.86
N VAL A 10 6.10 3.99 4.73
CA VAL A 10 5.15 5.10 4.54
C VAL A 10 4.22 4.76 3.39
N GLY A 11 2.92 4.72 3.69
CA GLY A 11 1.88 4.68 2.66
C GLY A 11 1.62 6.07 2.08
N GLU A 12 1.36 6.14 0.77
CA GLU A 12 0.95 7.38 0.11
C GLU A 12 -0.37 7.91 0.68
N GLY A 13 -1.32 7.03 1.01
CA GLY A 13 -2.55 7.37 1.70
C GLY A 13 -2.85 6.50 2.91
N GLY A 14 -3.91 6.90 3.61
CA GLY A 14 -4.36 6.18 4.81
C GLY A 14 -4.85 4.75 4.52
N GLY A 15 -5.34 4.48 3.31
CA GLY A 15 -5.70 3.11 2.88
C GLY A 15 -4.48 2.20 2.76
N ASP A 16 -3.41 2.70 2.14
CA ASP A 16 -2.17 1.94 1.90
C ASP A 16 -1.47 1.63 3.21
N SER A 17 -1.30 2.65 4.05
CA SER A 17 -0.70 2.49 5.37
C SER A 17 -1.53 1.56 6.26
N ALA A 18 -2.86 1.60 6.19
CA ALA A 18 -3.73 0.66 6.90
C ALA A 18 -3.58 -0.77 6.39
N LEU A 19 -3.54 -0.98 5.07
CA LEU A 19 -3.28 -2.31 4.48
C LEU A 19 -1.95 -2.84 5.01
N ILE A 20 -0.87 -2.07 4.88
CA ILE A 20 0.45 -2.53 5.31
C ILE A 20 0.49 -2.81 6.81
N LYS A 21 -0.11 -1.94 7.63
CA LYS A 21 -0.21 -2.13 9.07
C LYS A 21 -0.89 -3.45 9.43
N TYR A 22 -2.13 -3.64 8.99
CA TYR A 22 -2.90 -4.83 9.38
C TYR A 22 -2.40 -6.10 8.71
N LEU A 23 -1.81 -6.01 7.51
CA LEU A 23 -1.14 -7.15 6.87
C LEU A 23 0.09 -7.57 7.68
N CYS A 24 0.94 -6.62 8.09
CA CYS A 24 2.09 -6.89 8.93
C CYS A 24 1.69 -7.51 10.27
N GLU A 25 0.66 -6.98 10.94
CA GLU A 25 0.11 -7.55 12.17
C GLU A 25 -0.40 -8.98 11.96
N ASN A 26 -1.18 -9.22 10.90
CA ASN A 26 -1.73 -10.55 10.57
C ASN A 26 -0.64 -11.57 10.19
N ARG A 27 0.41 -11.12 9.50
CA ARG A 27 1.51 -11.95 8.98
C ARG A 27 2.74 -11.98 9.89
N GLN A 28 2.65 -11.42 11.09
CA GLN A 28 3.71 -11.38 12.10
C GLN A 28 5.01 -10.72 11.59
N ILE A 29 4.87 -9.64 10.81
CA ILE A 29 5.98 -8.84 10.30
C ILE A 29 6.18 -7.64 11.23
N THR A 30 7.20 -7.67 12.08
CA THR A 30 7.31 -6.76 13.24
C THR A 30 8.45 -5.73 13.15
N TYR A 31 9.21 -5.72 12.06
CA TYR A 31 10.45 -4.94 11.95
C TYR A 31 10.21 -3.47 11.56
N PHE A 32 9.02 -3.13 11.06
CA PHE A 32 8.73 -1.82 10.50
C PHE A 32 7.93 -0.95 11.47
N GLN A 33 8.34 0.31 11.59
CA GLN A 33 7.41 1.37 11.92
C GLN A 33 6.57 1.68 10.68
N ILE A 34 5.25 1.87 10.81
CA ILE A 34 4.34 2.08 9.67
C ILE A 34 3.58 3.38 9.86
N GLU A 35 3.59 4.24 8.85
CA GLU A 35 2.97 5.58 8.90
C GLU A 35 2.21 5.92 7.62
N ASP A 36 1.29 6.87 7.75
CA ASP A 36 0.58 7.52 6.63
C ASP A 36 1.23 8.89 6.36
N SER A 37 1.48 9.19 5.08
CA SER A 37 1.92 10.53 4.68
C SER A 37 0.80 11.57 4.61
N GLY A 38 -0.46 11.13 4.63
CA GLY A 38 -1.66 11.97 4.57
C GLY A 38 -2.12 12.29 3.15
N GLY A 39 -1.70 11.50 2.16
CA GLY A 39 -2.05 11.63 0.75
C GLY A 39 -0.88 12.04 -0.15
N SER A 40 -1.02 11.73 -1.45
CA SER A 40 -0.05 12.02 -2.52
C SER A 40 0.46 13.48 -2.53
N SER A 41 -0.44 14.44 -2.33
CA SER A 41 -0.11 15.88 -2.28
C SER A 41 0.71 16.30 -1.06
N LYS A 42 0.75 15.47 -0.01
CA LYS A 42 1.47 15.74 1.25
C LYS A 42 2.72 14.89 1.40
N PHE A 43 2.95 13.92 0.53
CA PHE A 43 4.07 12.99 0.63
C PHE A 43 5.43 13.70 0.62
N GLU A 44 5.65 14.66 -0.27
CA GLU A 44 6.85 15.51 -0.26
C GLU A 44 7.03 16.26 1.07
N SER A 45 5.95 16.88 1.58
CA SER A 45 5.99 17.60 2.85
C SER A 45 6.29 16.69 4.05
N TYR A 46 5.75 15.47 4.03
CA TYR A 46 5.99 14.45 5.04
C TYR A 46 7.46 14.04 5.04
N ILE A 47 8.04 13.75 3.87
CA ILE A 47 9.45 13.36 3.77
C ILE A 47 10.38 14.49 4.21
N THR A 48 10.13 15.72 3.77
CA THR A 48 10.95 16.87 4.19
C THR A 48 10.89 17.06 5.71
N GLY A 49 9.71 16.86 6.32
CA GLY A 49 9.53 16.90 7.77
C GLY A 49 10.22 15.75 8.51
N LEU A 50 10.43 14.59 7.86
CA LEU A 50 10.99 13.38 8.47
C LEU A 50 12.35 13.63 9.13
N ARG A 51 13.19 14.45 8.48
CA ARG A 51 14.55 14.81 8.95
C ARG A 51 14.57 15.55 10.29
N SER A 52 13.51 16.26 10.62
CA SER A 52 13.40 17.02 11.87
C SER A 52 12.96 16.16 13.07
N ARG A 53 12.58 14.91 12.83
CA ARG A 53 12.03 14.04 13.87
C ARG A 53 13.14 13.40 14.70
N ARG A 54 12.91 13.32 16.01
CA ARG A 54 13.75 12.55 16.93
C ARG A 54 13.86 11.09 16.44
N GLY A 55 15.08 10.57 16.38
CA GLY A 55 15.37 9.21 15.95
C GLY A 55 15.61 9.04 14.45
N PHE A 56 15.53 10.12 13.65
CA PHE A 56 15.84 10.07 12.22
C PHE A 56 17.26 9.60 11.93
N ASP A 57 18.21 9.92 12.82
CA ASP A 57 19.60 9.48 12.79
C ASP A 57 19.76 7.95 12.84
N LYS A 58 18.75 7.23 13.34
CA LYS A 58 18.73 5.76 13.42
C LYS A 58 18.02 5.11 12.23
N LEU A 59 17.35 5.89 11.39
CA LEU A 59 16.62 5.38 10.25
C LEU A 59 17.62 4.90 9.20
N LYS A 60 17.62 3.60 8.91
CA LYS A 60 18.46 2.98 7.88
C LYS A 60 17.73 2.89 6.54
N LEU A 61 16.43 2.59 6.57
CA LEU A 61 15.63 2.34 5.37
C LEU A 61 14.25 3.00 5.46
N LEU A 62 13.93 3.78 4.43
CA LEU A 62 12.60 4.28 4.14
C LEU A 62 11.98 3.45 3.00
N VAL A 63 10.92 2.72 3.31
CA VAL A 63 10.10 1.98 2.35
C VAL A 63 8.86 2.81 2.02
N ILE A 64 8.55 2.94 0.74
CA ILE A 64 7.40 3.69 0.25
C ILE A 64 6.46 2.71 -0.42
N VAL A 65 5.17 2.78 -0.09
CA VAL A 65 4.12 1.99 -0.73
C VAL A 65 3.13 2.94 -1.39
N ALA A 66 2.94 2.76 -2.69
CA ALA A 66 2.10 3.61 -3.52
C ALA A 66 1.32 2.79 -4.55
N ASP A 67 0.15 3.30 -4.94
CA ASP A 67 -0.66 2.72 -6.01
C ASP A 67 -0.11 3.07 -7.40
N CYS A 68 -0.32 2.18 -8.36
CA CYS A 68 -0.03 2.40 -9.77
C CYS A 68 -1.15 3.18 -10.46
N ASP A 69 -2.37 3.15 -9.89
CA ASP A 69 -3.62 3.63 -10.50
C ASP A 69 -3.72 3.22 -11.97
N ASP A 70 -3.85 4.19 -12.87
CA ASP A 70 -3.97 3.99 -14.32
C ASP A 70 -2.60 3.87 -15.03
N GLY A 71 -1.46 4.06 -14.35
CA GLY A 71 -0.14 4.05 -14.97
C GLY A 71 1.04 3.94 -14.00
N ALA A 72 1.59 2.72 -13.87
CA ALA A 72 2.69 2.39 -12.97
C ALA A 72 3.95 3.27 -13.16
N ASP A 73 4.34 3.53 -14.41
CA ASP A 73 5.54 4.34 -14.71
C ASP A 73 5.36 5.81 -14.31
N VAL A 74 4.17 6.35 -14.52
CA VAL A 74 3.84 7.74 -14.17
C VAL A 74 3.85 7.90 -12.64
N ALA A 75 3.18 6.99 -11.94
CA ALA A 75 3.13 6.97 -10.48
C ALA A 75 4.53 6.80 -9.87
N PHE A 76 5.32 5.84 -10.37
CA PHE A 76 6.68 5.62 -9.90
C PHE A 76 7.60 6.83 -10.15
N ASN A 77 7.53 7.45 -11.34
CA ASN A 77 8.31 8.65 -11.63
C ASN A 77 7.89 9.85 -10.75
N ASN A 78 6.62 9.94 -10.37
CA ASN A 78 6.16 10.94 -9.41
C ASN A 78 6.82 10.72 -8.03
N ILE A 79 6.85 9.48 -7.51
CA ILE A 79 7.53 9.16 -6.25
C ILE A 79 9.04 9.46 -6.33
N ARG A 80 9.71 9.09 -7.43
CA ARG A 80 11.13 9.43 -7.64
C ARG A 80 11.39 10.93 -7.61
N ARG A 81 10.52 11.72 -8.25
CA ARG A 81 10.61 13.18 -8.24
C ARG A 81 10.48 13.72 -6.81
N GLN A 82 9.53 13.23 -6.03
CA GLN A 82 9.33 13.66 -4.65
C GLN A 82 10.51 13.28 -3.74
N LEU A 83 11.06 12.07 -3.88
CA LEU A 83 12.28 11.64 -3.20
C LEU A 83 13.47 12.56 -3.51
N ARG A 84 13.66 12.87 -4.80
CA ARG A 84 14.71 13.79 -5.26
C ARG A 84 14.53 15.19 -4.66
N ASN A 85 13.31 15.72 -4.67
CA ASN A 85 13.01 17.05 -4.10
C ASN A 85 13.28 17.10 -2.59
N ALA A 86 13.02 15.99 -1.88
CA ALA A 86 13.27 15.87 -0.45
C ALA A 86 14.74 15.53 -0.10
N ASP A 87 15.64 15.53 -1.08
CA ASP A 87 17.06 15.20 -0.93
C ASP A 87 17.29 13.81 -0.29
N LEU A 88 16.52 12.83 -0.76
CA LEU A 88 16.71 11.41 -0.46
C LEU A 88 17.21 10.64 -1.70
N PRO A 89 17.86 9.47 -1.50
CA PRO A 89 18.08 8.53 -2.58
C PRO A 89 16.76 8.21 -3.30
N TYR A 90 16.82 7.96 -4.61
CA TYR A 90 15.66 7.56 -5.39
C TYR A 90 16.02 6.37 -6.28
N PRO A 91 15.22 5.29 -6.29
CA PRO A 91 15.55 4.09 -7.03
C PRO A 91 15.40 4.25 -8.54
N ASN A 92 16.11 3.42 -9.30
CA ASN A 92 16.00 3.36 -10.76
C ASN A 92 14.84 2.48 -11.23
N GLY A 93 14.32 1.61 -10.36
CA GLY A 93 13.14 0.79 -10.62
C GLY A 93 12.37 0.47 -9.33
N PRO A 94 11.09 0.07 -9.44
CA PRO A 94 10.34 -0.45 -8.30
C PRO A 94 11.08 -1.63 -7.66
N ARG A 95 10.89 -1.81 -6.35
CA ARG A 95 11.49 -2.88 -5.54
C ARG A 95 13.02 -2.99 -5.68
N SER A 96 13.68 -1.85 -5.85
CA SER A 96 15.14 -1.73 -5.80
C SER A 96 15.58 -0.74 -4.73
N PHE A 97 16.74 -0.98 -4.13
CA PHE A 97 17.32 -0.07 -3.15
C PHE A 97 18.03 1.09 -3.86
N ALA A 98 17.86 2.30 -3.32
CA ALA A 98 18.75 3.41 -3.60
C ALA A 98 19.47 3.83 -2.32
N ARG A 99 20.78 4.04 -2.42
CA ARG A 99 21.64 4.39 -1.30
C ARG A 99 22.41 5.67 -1.62
N ARG A 100 22.66 6.46 -0.59
CA ARG A 100 23.62 7.58 -0.61
C ARG A 100 24.24 7.70 0.77
N PRO A 101 25.53 8.08 0.88
CA PRO A 101 26.11 8.42 2.17
C PRO A 101 25.25 9.45 2.92
N ASP A 102 25.19 9.32 4.25
CA ASP A 102 24.51 10.26 5.16
C ASP A 102 23.00 10.44 4.96
N ARG A 103 22.35 9.47 4.30
CA ARG A 103 20.90 9.42 4.15
C ARG A 103 20.37 8.00 4.38
N PRO A 104 19.14 7.85 4.91
CA PRO A 104 18.47 6.56 4.87
C PRO A 104 18.36 6.10 3.42
N ALA A 105 18.56 4.80 3.19
CA ALA A 105 18.26 4.21 1.91
C ALA A 105 16.76 4.28 1.62
N THR A 106 16.39 4.19 0.35
CA THR A 106 14.98 4.17 -0.05
C THR A 106 14.65 2.91 -0.83
N PHE A 107 13.45 2.40 -0.64
CA PHE A 107 12.88 1.28 -1.39
C PHE A 107 11.42 1.60 -1.72
N VAL A 108 10.99 1.40 -2.96
CA VAL A 108 9.64 1.77 -3.40
C VAL A 108 8.89 0.54 -3.89
N ILE A 109 7.72 0.28 -3.31
CA ILE A 109 6.78 -0.76 -3.72
C ILE A 109 5.61 -0.08 -4.43
N MET A 110 5.44 -0.40 -5.70
CA MET A 110 4.28 0.02 -6.48
C MET A 110 3.25 -1.12 -6.51
N LEU A 111 1.99 -0.84 -6.18
CA LEU A 111 0.89 -1.79 -6.09
C LEU A 111 -0.15 -1.57 -7.19
N PRO A 112 -0.77 -2.63 -7.74
CA PRO A 112 -0.42 -4.03 -7.60
C PRO A 112 0.83 -4.41 -8.41
N PHE A 113 1.38 -5.59 -8.16
CA PHE A 113 2.49 -6.14 -8.93
C PHE A 113 2.40 -7.66 -9.06
N ASN A 114 3.05 -8.20 -10.09
CA ASN A 114 3.28 -9.63 -10.26
C ASN A 114 4.77 -9.85 -10.56
N GLY A 115 5.46 -10.59 -9.70
CA GLY A 115 6.91 -10.75 -9.75
C GLY A 115 7.62 -9.39 -9.81
N ASN A 116 8.43 -9.16 -10.84
CA ASN A 116 9.16 -7.91 -11.05
C ASN A 116 8.38 -6.82 -11.81
N GLN A 117 7.16 -7.11 -12.24
CA GLN A 117 6.36 -6.17 -13.01
C GLN A 117 5.32 -5.47 -12.13
N SER A 118 5.31 -4.15 -12.14
CA SER A 118 4.20 -3.36 -11.59
C SER A 118 3.04 -3.37 -12.59
N LEU A 119 1.82 -3.47 -12.07
CA LEU A 119 0.59 -3.58 -12.86
C LEU A 119 -0.28 -2.34 -12.61
N THR A 120 -1.11 -2.00 -13.59
CA THR A 120 -2.21 -1.04 -13.42
C THR A 120 -3.18 -1.57 -12.36
N GLY A 121 -3.67 -0.69 -11.50
CA GLY A 121 -4.57 -1.04 -10.40
C GLY A 121 -4.26 -0.23 -9.14
N SER A 122 -5.03 -0.52 -8.10
CA SER A 122 -4.84 0.05 -6.77
C SER A 122 -4.79 -1.05 -5.71
N ILE A 123 -4.66 -0.69 -4.44
CA ILE A 123 -4.83 -1.66 -3.35
C ILE A 123 -6.16 -2.41 -3.42
N GLU A 124 -7.24 -1.81 -3.94
CA GLU A 124 -8.50 -2.50 -4.12
C GLU A 124 -8.42 -3.68 -5.11
N THR A 125 -7.54 -3.62 -6.10
CA THR A 125 -7.25 -4.75 -6.99
C THR A 125 -6.69 -5.97 -6.22
N LEU A 126 -5.93 -5.73 -5.14
CA LEU A 126 -5.40 -6.79 -4.28
C LEU A 126 -6.44 -7.30 -3.26
N LEU A 127 -7.29 -6.39 -2.77
CA LEU A 127 -8.25 -6.66 -1.69
C LEU A 127 -9.56 -7.27 -2.19
N LEU A 128 -10.03 -6.91 -3.38
CA LEU A 128 -11.30 -7.36 -3.91
C LEU A 128 -11.40 -8.90 -4.03
N PRO A 129 -10.37 -9.64 -4.50
CA PRO A 129 -10.42 -11.10 -4.49
C PRO A 129 -10.60 -11.68 -3.08
N ALA A 130 -9.91 -11.12 -2.08
CA ALA A 130 -10.01 -11.57 -0.70
C ALA A 130 -11.42 -11.32 -0.13
N ALA A 131 -11.97 -10.12 -0.37
CA ALA A 131 -13.31 -9.75 0.08
C ALA A 131 -14.40 -10.62 -0.59
N LYS A 132 -14.30 -10.85 -1.91
CA LYS A 132 -15.23 -11.73 -2.64
C LYS A 132 -15.17 -13.17 -2.13
N ALA A 133 -13.97 -13.72 -1.93
CA ALA A 133 -13.81 -15.07 -1.41
C ALA A 133 -14.41 -15.24 -0.01
N HIS A 134 -14.36 -14.20 0.81
CA HIS A 134 -14.94 -14.20 2.15
C HIS A 134 -16.47 -14.06 2.16
N HIS A 135 -17.03 -13.35 1.16
CA HIS A 135 -18.46 -13.02 1.07
C HIS A 135 -19.11 -13.55 -0.22
N PRO A 136 -19.07 -14.86 -0.50
CA PRO A 136 -19.47 -15.42 -1.79
C PRO A 136 -20.95 -15.17 -2.14
N ASN A 137 -21.82 -15.08 -1.13
CA ASN A 137 -23.26 -14.87 -1.30
C ASN A 137 -23.62 -13.52 -1.96
N HIS A 138 -22.69 -12.55 -1.96
CA HIS A 138 -22.91 -11.21 -2.52
C HIS A 138 -22.33 -11.05 -3.94
N ILE A 139 -21.53 -12.00 -4.42
CA ILE A 139 -20.79 -11.87 -5.69
C ILE A 139 -21.77 -11.71 -6.86
N TRP A 140 -22.82 -12.53 -6.92
CA TRP A 140 -23.79 -12.47 -8.02
C TRP A 140 -24.46 -11.09 -8.08
N CYS A 141 -24.98 -10.58 -6.95
CA CYS A 141 -25.60 -9.26 -6.89
C CYS A 141 -24.62 -8.15 -7.28
N LEU A 142 -23.37 -8.24 -6.82
CA LEU A 142 -22.33 -7.26 -7.12
C LEU A 142 -21.98 -7.23 -8.62
N GLU A 143 -21.95 -8.39 -9.28
CA GLU A 143 -21.68 -8.50 -10.71
C GLU A 143 -22.85 -7.99 -11.56
N GLN A 144 -24.09 -8.35 -11.20
CA GLN A 144 -25.28 -7.80 -11.86
C GLN A 144 -25.37 -6.28 -11.71
N TRP A 145 -25.08 -5.76 -10.51
CA TRP A 145 -25.06 -4.32 -10.27
C TRP A 145 -23.97 -3.62 -11.07
N ARG A 146 -22.74 -4.17 -11.10
CA ARG A 146 -21.63 -3.66 -11.92
C ARG A 146 -22.03 -3.52 -13.39
N ASP A 147 -22.73 -4.52 -13.93
CA ASP A 147 -23.17 -4.51 -15.32
C ASP A 147 -24.32 -3.52 -15.54
N CYS A 148 -25.23 -3.38 -14.57
CA CYS A 148 -26.33 -2.41 -14.59
C CYS A 148 -25.85 -0.95 -14.61
N VAL A 149 -24.74 -0.63 -13.94
CA VAL A 149 -24.19 0.73 -13.89
C VAL A 149 -23.18 1.01 -15.01
N ASP A 150 -23.06 0.09 -15.99
CA ASP A 150 -22.11 0.16 -17.10
C ASP A 150 -20.67 0.44 -16.65
N ALA A 151 -20.25 -0.23 -15.57
CA ALA A 151 -18.91 0.00 -15.02
C ALA A 151 -17.79 -0.37 -15.99
N GLN A 152 -18.08 -1.12 -17.06
CA GLN A 152 -17.11 -1.52 -18.08
C GLN A 152 -16.46 -0.32 -18.77
N ALA A 153 -17.15 0.84 -18.82
CA ALA A 153 -16.61 2.09 -19.34
C ALA A 153 -15.50 2.72 -18.46
N GLN A 154 -15.40 2.33 -17.19
CA GLN A 154 -14.37 2.82 -16.26
C GLN A 154 -13.06 2.05 -16.39
N SER A 155 -11.94 2.61 -15.91
CA SER A 155 -10.67 1.88 -15.83
C SER A 155 -10.74 0.71 -14.83
N ALA A 156 -9.86 -0.28 -14.98
CA ALA A 156 -9.84 -1.45 -14.08
C ALA A 156 -9.69 -1.07 -12.60
N ALA A 157 -8.80 -0.10 -12.29
CA ALA A 157 -8.62 0.40 -10.93
C ALA A 157 -9.91 1.02 -10.36
N HIS A 158 -10.60 1.85 -11.16
CA HIS A 158 -11.88 2.43 -10.75
C HIS A 158 -12.97 1.38 -10.54
N ARG A 159 -13.04 0.37 -11.42
CA ARG A 159 -13.97 -0.75 -11.27
C ARG A 159 -13.72 -1.55 -10.00
N ASP A 160 -12.47 -1.90 -9.70
CA ASP A 160 -12.13 -2.67 -8.51
C ASP A 160 -12.46 -1.88 -7.23
N LYS A 161 -12.13 -0.59 -7.22
CA LYS A 161 -12.47 0.34 -6.13
C LYS A 161 -13.98 0.45 -5.94
N MET A 162 -14.73 0.64 -7.02
CA MET A 162 -16.19 0.68 -7.00
C MET A 162 -16.78 -0.61 -6.46
N GLN A 163 -16.34 -1.77 -6.97
CA GLN A 163 -16.86 -3.07 -6.55
C GLN A 163 -16.53 -3.37 -5.08
N LEU A 164 -15.32 -3.06 -4.61
CA LEU A 164 -14.98 -3.25 -3.20
C LEU A 164 -15.85 -2.36 -2.31
N ARG A 165 -16.05 -1.09 -2.68
CA ARG A 165 -16.90 -0.17 -1.90
C ARG A 165 -18.36 -0.61 -1.86
N ALA A 166 -18.91 -1.04 -2.99
CA ALA A 166 -20.28 -1.56 -3.05
C ALA A 166 -20.43 -2.83 -2.21
N LEU A 167 -19.45 -3.73 -2.24
CA LEU A 167 -19.44 -4.92 -1.41
C LEU A 167 -19.40 -4.56 0.08
N LEU A 168 -18.45 -3.73 0.50
CA LEU A 168 -18.32 -3.29 1.90
C LEU A 168 -19.59 -2.61 2.42
N ALA A 169 -20.21 -1.77 1.59
CA ALA A 169 -21.47 -1.10 1.93
C ALA A 169 -22.64 -2.08 2.12
N ALA A 170 -22.67 -3.17 1.35
CA ALA A 170 -23.72 -4.17 1.42
C ALA A 170 -23.56 -5.14 2.59
N ILE A 171 -22.32 -5.46 2.98
CA ILE A 171 -22.04 -6.50 4.00
C ILE A 171 -21.87 -5.95 5.41
N HIS A 172 -21.47 -4.68 5.57
CA HIS A 172 -21.25 -4.14 6.91
C HIS A 172 -22.59 -3.86 7.61
N PRO A 173 -22.84 -4.43 8.80
CA PRO A 173 -24.19 -4.54 9.36
C PRO A 173 -24.82 -3.21 9.80
N SER A 174 -24.02 -2.19 10.10
CA SER A 174 -24.48 -0.94 10.73
C SER A 174 -23.92 0.34 10.14
N ASP A 175 -22.91 0.24 9.27
CA ASP A 175 -22.26 1.38 8.62
C ASP A 175 -21.98 1.05 7.16
N PRO A 176 -22.90 1.37 6.24
CA PRO A 176 -22.68 1.16 4.81
C PRO A 176 -21.62 2.11 4.22
N ASN A 177 -21.10 3.06 5.00
CA ASN A 177 -20.06 4.00 4.61
C ASN A 177 -18.71 3.70 5.30
N ILE A 178 -18.52 2.46 5.77
CA ILE A 178 -17.28 2.06 6.44
C ILE A 178 -16.06 2.41 5.57
N SER A 179 -15.09 3.10 6.18
CA SER A 179 -13.86 3.44 5.48
C SER A 179 -12.99 2.19 5.29
N LEU A 180 -12.21 2.14 4.22
CA LEU A 180 -11.32 1.02 3.94
C LEU A 180 -10.38 0.71 5.11
N GLN A 181 -9.89 1.75 5.79
CA GLN A 181 -9.00 1.59 6.95
C GLN A 181 -9.66 0.85 8.12
N TRP A 182 -10.97 1.00 8.28
CA TRP A 182 -11.75 0.29 9.28
C TRP A 182 -12.10 -1.12 8.81
N ALA A 183 -12.47 -1.28 7.54
CA ALA A 183 -12.77 -2.59 6.94
C ALA A 183 -11.57 -3.57 6.96
N LEU A 184 -10.34 -3.04 6.93
CA LEU A 184 -9.12 -3.83 7.01
C LEU A 184 -8.77 -4.30 8.43
N ARG A 185 -9.45 -3.81 9.46
CA ARG A 185 -9.18 -4.25 10.84
C ARG A 185 -9.57 -5.71 11.01
N PRO A 186 -8.78 -6.53 11.71
CA PRO A 186 -9.15 -7.91 11.99
C PRO A 186 -10.53 -8.05 12.66
N GLN A 187 -10.93 -7.08 13.49
CA GLN A 187 -12.23 -7.09 14.18
C GLN A 187 -13.41 -6.77 13.27
N ALA A 188 -13.17 -6.19 12.09
CA ALA A 188 -14.24 -5.92 11.14
C ALA A 188 -14.70 -7.18 10.40
N ASP A 189 -13.82 -8.19 10.28
CA ASP A 189 -14.10 -9.46 9.60
C ASP A 189 -14.69 -9.29 8.19
N LEU A 190 -14.23 -8.26 7.47
CA LEU A 190 -14.72 -7.95 6.13
C LEU A 190 -13.77 -8.41 5.03
N ILE A 191 -12.45 -8.31 5.28
CA ILE A 191 -11.41 -8.63 4.30
C ILE A 191 -10.36 -9.51 4.95
N PRO A 192 -10.26 -10.81 4.58
CA PRO A 192 -9.29 -11.71 5.18
C PRO A 192 -7.89 -11.38 4.66
N LEU A 193 -7.08 -10.72 5.50
CA LEU A 193 -5.68 -10.40 5.18
C LEU A 193 -4.78 -11.63 5.09
N SER A 194 -5.35 -12.82 5.37
CA SER A 194 -4.69 -14.09 5.17
C SER A 194 -4.82 -14.67 3.76
N HIS A 195 -5.54 -14.00 2.87
CA HIS A 195 -5.82 -14.48 1.52
C HIS A 195 -4.60 -14.41 0.58
N GLN A 196 -4.51 -15.37 -0.34
CA GLN A 196 -3.35 -15.55 -1.24
C GLN A 196 -3.08 -14.35 -2.18
N SER A 197 -4.08 -13.52 -2.45
CA SER A 197 -3.90 -12.30 -3.25
C SER A 197 -2.95 -11.28 -2.61
N LEU A 198 -2.63 -11.44 -1.32
CA LEU A 198 -1.74 -10.58 -0.55
C LEU A 198 -0.37 -11.22 -0.28
N ASP A 199 -0.16 -12.48 -0.68
CA ASP A 199 1.06 -13.23 -0.35
C ASP A 199 2.30 -12.59 -0.98
N ALA A 200 2.22 -12.18 -2.25
CA ALA A 200 3.33 -11.51 -2.92
C ALA A 200 3.78 -10.23 -2.19
N LEU A 201 2.83 -9.45 -1.66
CA LEU A 201 3.14 -8.26 -0.87
C LEU A 201 3.76 -8.64 0.48
N ALA A 202 3.18 -9.60 1.19
CA ALA A 202 3.70 -10.08 2.46
C ALA A 202 5.13 -10.64 2.34
N ASP A 203 5.40 -11.38 1.27
CA ASP A 203 6.70 -11.99 1.01
C ASP A 203 7.78 -10.93 0.72
N VAL A 204 7.45 -9.92 -0.10
CA VAL A 204 8.34 -8.78 -0.31
C VAL A 204 8.65 -8.09 1.02
N LEU A 205 7.64 -7.80 1.84
CA LEU A 205 7.82 -7.14 3.13
C LEU A 205 8.71 -7.95 4.09
N LYS A 206 8.56 -9.28 4.12
CA LYS A 206 9.41 -10.17 4.94
C LYS A 206 10.87 -10.19 4.48
N GLN A 207 11.11 -10.10 3.17
CA GLN A 207 12.45 -10.23 2.59
C GLN A 207 13.26 -8.92 2.67
N ILE A 208 12.59 -7.75 2.75
CA ILE A 208 13.25 -6.44 2.72
C ILE A 208 14.40 -6.31 3.72
N PRO A 209 14.26 -6.62 5.03
CA PRO A 209 15.36 -6.43 5.98
C PRO A 209 16.59 -7.27 5.63
N GLN A 210 16.41 -8.54 5.29
CA GLN A 210 17.51 -9.41 4.90
C GLN A 210 18.17 -8.94 3.60
N ALA A 211 17.36 -8.64 2.58
CA ALA A 211 17.85 -8.14 1.30
C ALA A 211 18.60 -6.80 1.45
N PHE A 212 18.14 -5.95 2.36
CA PHE A 212 18.79 -4.68 2.66
C PHE A 212 20.18 -4.88 3.25
N GLU A 213 20.35 -5.78 4.22
CA GLU A 213 21.64 -6.05 4.82
C GLU A 213 22.63 -6.67 3.82
N THR A 214 22.17 -7.58 2.95
CA THR A 214 23.04 -8.28 1.97
C THR A 214 23.36 -7.46 0.73
N SER A 215 22.63 -6.38 0.44
CA SER A 215 22.85 -5.52 -0.72
C SER A 215 23.79 -4.34 -0.41
N SER A 216 24.67 -4.51 0.57
CA SER A 216 25.58 -3.51 1.11
C SER A 216 27.00 -3.70 0.61
#